data_AF-A0A2N1D8R3-F1
#
_entry.id   AF-A0A2N1D8R3-F1
#
_cell.length_a   1.000
_cell.length_b   1.000
_cell.length_c   1.000
_cell.angle_alpha   90.00
_cell.angle_beta   90.00
_cell.angle_gamma   90.00
#
_symmetry.space_group_name_H-M   'P 1'
#
loop_
_entity.id
_entity.type
_entity.pdbx_description
1 polymer ?
#
loop_
_entity_poly.entity_id
_entity_poly.type
_entity_poly.pdbx_seq_one_letter_code
_entity_poly.pdbx_strand_id
1 'polypeptide(L)'
;MATLDPDGQLSHWLKVSKELQDAASVMAGDLVTLDIEPVDKEPEPEIPLNLQQALAATPATQSVGDDTTTIAGLDWIHWVISAKQSKTRAKRISDACNMLSSGKRRVCCFDPSGFYSKAFCAPQAAEC
;
A
#
# COMPACT_ATOMS: atom_id res chain seq x y z
N MET A 1 -14.93 6.26 4.77
CA MET A 1 -14.36 4.99 4.28
C MET A 1 -12.96 4.85 4.83
N ALA A 2 -12.50 3.64 5.12
CA ALA A 2 -11.16 3.41 5.62
C ALA A 2 -10.58 2.15 4.97
N THR A 3 -9.29 2.17 4.66
CA THR A 3 -8.60 1.05 4.01
C THR A 3 -8.06 0.09 5.05
N LEU A 4 -8.19 -1.21 4.80
CA LEU A 4 -7.59 -2.27 5.61
C LEU A 4 -6.17 -2.54 5.11
N ASP A 5 -5.19 -2.42 6.00
CA ASP A 5 -3.78 -2.64 5.69
C ASP A 5 -3.37 -4.08 6.06
N PRO A 6 -2.48 -4.74 5.29
CA PRO A 6 -2.00 -6.08 5.64
C PRO A 6 -1.21 -6.04 6.96
N ASP A 7 -1.45 -7.02 7.83
CA ASP A 7 -0.83 -7.09 9.16
C ASP A 7 0.47 -7.92 9.19
N GLY A 8 0.87 -8.50 8.06
CA GLY A 8 2.04 -9.39 7.96
C GLY A 8 1.84 -10.78 8.57
N GLN A 9 0.62 -11.12 8.98
CA GLN A 9 0.23 -12.35 9.68
C GLN A 9 -0.97 -13.02 9.00
N LEU A 10 -1.06 -12.88 7.66
CA LEU A 10 -2.15 -13.40 6.82
C LEU A 10 -3.53 -12.82 7.18
N SER A 11 -3.56 -11.62 7.75
CA SER A 11 -4.78 -10.86 8.05
C SER A 11 -4.56 -9.37 7.75
N HIS A 12 -5.50 -8.53 8.21
CA HIS A 12 -5.46 -7.08 8.05
C HIS A 12 -5.72 -6.37 9.37
N TRP A 13 -5.32 -5.11 9.42
CA TRP A 13 -5.62 -4.19 10.52
C TRP A 13 -6.20 -2.89 9.98
N LEU A 14 -6.92 -2.18 10.84
CA LEU A 14 -7.56 -0.91 10.53
C LEU A 14 -7.03 0.17 11.46
N LYS A 15 -6.48 1.26 10.89
CA LYS A 15 -6.18 2.45 11.68
C LYS A 15 -7.49 3.19 12.01
N VAL A 16 -7.85 3.21 13.30
CA VAL A 16 -8.96 4.03 13.80
C VAL A 16 -8.46 5.46 14.03
N SER A 17 -8.57 6.30 13.01
CA SER A 17 -8.11 7.69 13.06
C SER A 17 -8.93 8.55 14.03
N LYS A 18 -8.41 9.73 14.39
CA LYS A 18 -9.12 10.66 15.28
C LYS A 18 -10.43 11.14 14.63
N GLU A 19 -10.41 11.36 13.32
CA GLU A 19 -11.58 11.75 12.54
C GLU A 19 -12.68 10.67 12.58
N LEU A 20 -12.31 9.39 12.52
CA LEU A 20 -13.26 8.27 12.66
C LEU A 20 -13.83 8.19 14.08
N GLN A 21 -12.99 8.37 15.09
CA GLN A 21 -13.43 8.41 16.49
C GLN A 21 -14.43 9.55 16.73
N ASP A 22 -14.12 10.74 16.24
CA ASP A 22 -14.95 11.93 16.40
C ASP A 22 -16.28 11.78 15.63
N ALA A 23 -16.24 11.27 14.40
CA ALA A 23 -17.44 11.03 13.60
C ALA A 23 -18.38 9.99 14.23
N ALA A 24 -17.83 8.96 14.87
CA ALA A 24 -18.59 7.95 15.60
C ALA A 24 -18.90 8.33 17.06
N SER A 25 -18.32 9.43 17.57
CA SER A 25 -18.40 9.85 18.97
C SER A 25 -17.96 8.76 19.96
N VAL A 26 -16.85 8.07 19.65
CA VAL A 26 -16.27 7.00 20.45
C VAL A 26 -14.87 7.34 20.93
N MET A 27 -14.42 6.66 21.98
CA MET A 27 -13.08 6.78 22.56
C MET A 27 -12.42 5.41 22.71
N ALA A 28 -11.10 5.42 22.95
CA ALA A 28 -10.38 4.19 23.24
C ALA A 28 -10.96 3.49 24.48
N GLY A 29 -11.31 2.21 24.34
CA GLY A 29 -11.96 1.41 25.37
C GLY A 29 -13.46 1.18 25.13
N ASP A 30 -14.08 1.94 24.24
CA ASP A 30 -15.48 1.72 23.87
C ASP A 30 -15.66 0.45 23.04
N LEU A 31 -16.79 -0.22 23.23
CA LEU A 31 -17.20 -1.36 22.42
C LEU A 31 -18.04 -0.86 21.24
N VAL A 32 -17.61 -1.21 20.04
CA VAL A 32 -18.27 -0.82 18.79
C VAL A 32 -18.57 -2.04 17.93
N THR A 33 -19.61 -1.94 17.11
CA THR A 33 -19.90 -2.91 16.04
C THR A 33 -19.40 -2.34 14.72
N LEU A 34 -18.71 -3.17 13.93
CA LEU A 34 -18.16 -2.80 12.63
C LEU A 34 -18.80 -3.69 11.56
N ASP A 35 -19.26 -3.06 10.49
CA ASP A 35 -19.65 -3.73 9.25
C ASP A 35 -18.56 -3.48 8.20
N ILE A 36 -18.12 -4.54 7.52
CA ILE A 36 -17.07 -4.49 6.50
C ILE A 36 -17.66 -5.02 5.20
N GLU A 37 -17.65 -4.19 4.17
CA GLU A 37 -18.16 -4.52 2.84
C GLU A 37 -17.10 -4.21 1.78
N PRO A 38 -16.99 -5.02 0.71
CA PRO A 38 -16.20 -4.68 -0.46
C PRO A 38 -16.71 -3.39 -1.11
N VAL A 39 -15.80 -2.59 -1.66
CA VAL A 39 -16.17 -1.40 -2.44
C VAL A 39 -16.25 -1.75 -3.92
N ASP A 40 -17.19 -1.13 -4.64
CA ASP A 40 -17.31 -1.31 -6.09
C ASP A 40 -16.09 -0.77 -6.86
N LYS A 41 -15.50 0.30 -6.33
CA LYS A 41 -14.32 0.95 -6.88
C LYS A 41 -13.29 1.16 -5.78
N GLU A 42 -12.13 0.53 -5.97
CA GLU A 42 -10.98 0.70 -5.10
C GLU A 42 -10.52 2.17 -5.07
N PRO A 43 -10.21 2.73 -3.89
CA PRO A 43 -9.66 4.07 -3.79
C PRO A 43 -8.28 4.13 -4.45
N GLU A 44 -8.01 5.23 -5.15
CA GLU A 44 -6.70 5.43 -5.79
C GLU A 44 -5.62 5.59 -4.70
N PRO A 45 -4.53 4.80 -4.74
CA PRO A 45 -3.51 4.86 -3.71
C PRO A 45 -2.65 6.11 -3.83
N GLU A 46 -2.17 6.61 -2.69
CA GLU A 46 -1.20 7.70 -2.68
C GLU A 46 0.17 7.22 -3.19
N ILE A 47 0.59 7.73 -4.35
CA ILE A 47 1.89 7.39 -4.94
C ILE A 47 2.99 8.23 -4.26
N PRO A 48 4.05 7.62 -3.70
CA PRO A 48 5.18 8.35 -3.16
C PRO A 48 5.82 9.27 -4.21
N LEU A 49 6.13 10.51 -3.84
CA LEU A 49 6.63 11.54 -4.76
C LEU A 49 7.85 11.08 -5.59
N ASN A 50 8.78 10.36 -4.96
CA ASN A 50 9.97 9.84 -5.63
C ASN A 50 9.65 8.80 -6.71
N LEU A 51 8.64 7.96 -6.49
CA LEU A 51 8.15 6.99 -7.47
C LEU A 51 7.40 7.72 -8.59
N GLN A 52 6.54 8.67 -8.24
CA GLN A 52 5.82 9.50 -9.22
C GLN A 52 6.78 10.22 -10.17
N GLN A 53 7.82 10.87 -9.63
CA GLN A 53 8.84 11.56 -10.41
C GLN A 53 9.60 10.60 -11.35
N ALA A 54 9.95 9.41 -10.88
CA ALA A 54 10.67 8.42 -11.68
C ALA A 54 9.80 7.87 -12.84
N LEU A 55 8.51 7.61 -12.58
CA LEU A 55 7.57 7.16 -13.60
C LEU A 55 7.31 8.26 -14.64
N ALA A 56 7.18 9.53 -14.20
CA ALA A 56 7.01 10.66 -15.11
C ALA A 56 8.22 10.87 -16.04
N ALA A 57 9.44 10.58 -15.56
CA ALA A 57 10.66 10.70 -16.34
C ALA A 57 10.82 9.63 -17.45
N THR A 58 9.96 8.59 -17.46
CA THR A 58 10.04 7.49 -18.44
C THR A 58 8.72 7.41 -19.24
N PRO A 59 8.67 7.93 -20.48
CA PRO A 59 7.43 7.97 -21.26
C PRO A 59 6.81 6.58 -21.51
N ALA A 60 7.64 5.54 -21.68
CA ALA A 60 7.18 4.16 -21.89
C ALA A 60 6.47 3.56 -20.66
N THR A 61 6.73 4.06 -19.44
CA THR A 61 5.98 3.63 -18.25
C THR A 61 4.60 4.25 -18.15
N GLN A 62 4.34 5.40 -18.80
CA GLN A 62 3.05 6.09 -18.68
C GLN A 62 1.93 5.25 -19.31
N SER A 63 2.15 4.69 -20.50
CA SER A 63 1.15 3.86 -21.18
C SER A 63 0.84 2.55 -20.43
N VAL A 64 1.80 2.02 -19.67
CA VAL A 64 1.59 0.81 -18.85
C VAL A 64 0.95 1.14 -17.51
N GLY A 65 1.18 2.35 -17.00
CA GLY A 65 0.49 2.89 -15.83
C GLY A 65 -1.02 2.95 -16.03
N ASP A 66 -1.48 3.44 -17.18
CA ASP A 66 -2.91 3.56 -17.52
C ASP A 66 -3.62 2.19 -17.62
N ASP A 67 -2.87 1.15 -17.99
CA ASP A 67 -3.36 -0.24 -18.10
C ASP A 67 -3.28 -1.03 -16.79
N THR A 68 -2.68 -0.45 -15.74
CA THR A 68 -2.46 -1.12 -14.45
C THR A 68 -3.66 -0.87 -13.53
N THR A 69 -4.22 -1.94 -12.95
CA THR A 69 -5.36 -1.80 -12.02
C THR A 69 -4.94 -1.09 -10.73
N THR A 70 -5.88 -0.46 -10.04
CA THR A 70 -5.62 0.25 -8.76
C THR A 70 -4.90 -0.64 -7.73
N ILE A 71 -5.34 -1.90 -7.59
CA ILE A 71 -4.68 -2.88 -6.70
C ILE A 71 -3.23 -3.17 -7.16
N ALA A 72 -2.98 -3.24 -8.46
CA ALA A 72 -1.64 -3.45 -8.98
C ALA A 72 -0.73 -2.24 -8.77
N GLY A 73 -1.27 -1.02 -8.89
CA GLY A 73 -0.58 0.20 -8.49
C GLY A 73 -0.20 0.17 -7.01
N LEU A 74 -1.13 -0.24 -6.14
CA LEU A 74 -0.88 -0.41 -4.71
C LEU A 74 0.23 -1.44 -4.44
N ASP A 75 0.24 -2.58 -5.14
CA ASP A 75 1.29 -3.59 -5.01
C ASP A 75 2.68 -3.02 -5.36
N TRP A 76 2.78 -2.19 -6.41
CA TRP A 76 4.02 -1.50 -6.77
C TRP A 76 4.49 -0.53 -5.67
N ILE A 77 3.57 0.24 -5.11
CA ILE A 77 3.85 1.18 -4.01
C ILE A 77 4.35 0.40 -2.79
N HIS A 78 3.61 -0.61 -2.36
CA HIS A 78 3.95 -1.50 -1.24
C HIS A 78 5.32 -2.18 -1.44
N TRP A 79 5.61 -2.65 -2.64
CA TRP A 79 6.91 -3.20 -2.97
C TRP A 79 8.03 -2.17 -2.87
N VAL A 80 7.83 -0.93 -3.33
CA VAL A 80 8.85 0.12 -3.19
C VAL A 80 9.07 0.51 -1.72
N ILE A 81 8.00 0.77 -0.97
CA ILE A 81 8.10 1.29 0.41
C ILE A 81 8.56 0.24 1.42
N SER A 82 8.29 -1.05 1.17
CA SER A 82 8.78 -2.15 2.03
C SER A 82 10.31 -2.23 2.12
N ALA A 83 11.04 -1.60 1.20
CA ALA A 83 12.49 -1.44 1.34
C ALA A 83 12.81 -0.42 2.44
N LYS A 84 13.25 -0.91 3.61
CA LYS A 84 13.64 -0.06 4.76
C LYS A 84 14.87 0.82 4.47
N GLN A 85 15.83 0.30 3.71
CA GLN A 85 17.04 1.04 3.34
C GLN A 85 16.81 1.93 2.11
N SER A 86 17.25 3.19 2.20
CA SER A 86 17.10 4.19 1.11
C SER A 86 17.73 3.72 -0.20
N LYS A 87 18.93 3.12 -0.15
CA LYS A 87 19.62 2.56 -1.33
C LYS A 87 18.79 1.48 -2.02
N THR A 88 18.20 0.57 -1.24
CA THR A 88 17.35 -0.50 -1.78
C THR A 88 16.04 0.07 -2.35
N ARG A 89 15.48 1.09 -1.71
CA ARG A 89 14.29 1.79 -2.22
C ARG A 89 14.56 2.46 -3.57
N ALA A 90 15.68 3.17 -3.70
CA ALA A 90 16.08 3.79 -4.96
C ALA A 90 16.28 2.73 -6.08
N LYS A 91 16.88 1.59 -5.74
CA LYS A 91 17.00 0.46 -6.67
C LYS A 91 15.63 -0.06 -7.11
N ARG A 92 14.70 -0.29 -6.18
CA ARG A 92 13.34 -0.75 -6.50
C ARG A 92 12.58 0.23 -7.38
N ILE A 93 12.76 1.53 -7.20
CA ILE A 93 12.15 2.54 -8.08
C ILE A 93 12.67 2.41 -9.52
N SER A 94 13.99 2.28 -9.69
CA SER A 94 14.59 2.04 -11.02
C SER A 94 14.11 0.73 -11.64
N ASP A 95 14.10 -0.35 -10.85
CA ASP A 95 13.62 -1.67 -11.29
C ASP A 95 12.13 -1.63 -11.65
N ALA A 96 11.29 -0.88 -10.91
CA ALA A 96 9.88 -0.66 -11.25
C ALA A 96 9.73 0.01 -12.61
N CYS A 97 10.48 1.08 -12.87
CA CYS A 97 10.44 1.78 -14.16
C CYS A 97 10.84 0.86 -15.32
N ASN A 98 11.89 0.07 -15.15
CA ASN A 98 12.34 -0.90 -16.14
C ASN A 98 11.28 -1.99 -16.41
N MET A 99 10.71 -2.55 -15.34
CA MET A 99 9.69 -3.60 -15.45
C MET A 99 8.42 -3.09 -16.11
N LEU A 100 7.92 -1.93 -15.69
CA LEU A 100 6.74 -1.30 -16.29
C LEU A 100 7.01 -0.97 -17.77
N SER A 101 8.17 -0.41 -18.11
CA SER A 101 8.54 -0.13 -19.51
C SER A 101 8.64 -1.39 -20.37
N SER A 102 8.95 -2.53 -19.75
CA SER A 102 8.96 -3.84 -20.43
C SER A 102 7.56 -4.46 -20.59
N GLY A 103 6.49 -3.76 -20.19
CA GLY A 103 5.11 -4.22 -20.28
C GLY A 103 4.62 -5.05 -19.08
N LYS A 104 5.39 -5.15 -17.99
CA LYS A 104 4.92 -5.84 -16.78
C LYS A 104 3.91 -4.96 -16.06
N ARG A 105 2.68 -5.46 -15.90
CA ARG A 105 1.59 -4.76 -15.19
C ARG A 105 1.54 -5.06 -13.68
N ARG A 106 2.22 -6.11 -13.22
CA ARG A 106 2.30 -6.52 -11.80
C ARG A 106 3.75 -6.71 -11.40
N VAL A 107 4.07 -6.38 -10.15
CA VAL A 107 5.36 -6.69 -9.57
C VAL A 107 5.55 -8.21 -9.46
N CYS A 108 6.72 -8.73 -9.84
CA CYS A 108 7.02 -10.15 -9.69
C CYS A 108 7.66 -10.46 -8.34
N CYS A 109 7.35 -11.61 -7.77
CA CYS A 109 7.93 -12.11 -6.52
C CYS A 109 7.72 -11.18 -5.32
N PHE A 110 6.60 -10.45 -5.31
CA PHE A 110 6.14 -9.68 -4.15
C PHE A 110 4.95 -10.41 -3.51
N ASP A 111 4.96 -10.47 -2.19
CA ASP A 111 3.90 -11.04 -1.37
C ASP A 111 3.07 -9.88 -0.78
N PRO A 112 1.85 -9.62 -1.30
CA PRO A 112 1.01 -8.53 -0.82
C PRO A 112 0.59 -8.70 0.64
N SER A 113 0.57 -9.92 1.17
CA SER A 113 0.23 -10.17 2.58
C SER A 113 1.32 -9.68 3.54
N GLY A 114 2.55 -9.48 3.07
CA GLY A 114 3.70 -9.16 3.90
C GLY A 114 4.20 -10.30 4.78
N PHE A 115 3.57 -11.47 4.75
CA PHE A 115 3.87 -12.59 5.63
C PHE A 115 5.29 -13.10 5.46
N TYR A 116 5.77 -13.25 4.23
CA TYR A 116 7.13 -13.73 3.97
C TYR A 116 8.16 -12.62 4.02
N SER A 117 7.78 -11.39 3.65
CA SER A 117 8.71 -10.26 3.63
C SER A 117 8.98 -9.67 5.02
N LYS A 118 8.06 -9.87 5.97
CA LYS A 118 8.05 -9.23 7.30
C LYS A 118 8.14 -7.70 7.21
N ALA A 119 7.69 -7.14 6.10
CA ALA A 119 7.73 -5.71 5.83
C ALA A 119 6.50 -4.97 6.35
N PHE A 120 5.39 -5.68 6.55
CA PHE A 120 4.15 -5.15 7.10
C PHE A 120 3.92 -5.70 8.50
N CYS A 121 3.38 -4.87 9.37
CA CYS A 121 3.00 -5.24 10.72
C CYS A 121 1.94 -4.26 11.23
N ALA A 122 0.95 -4.79 11.94
CA ALA A 122 0.09 -3.94 12.77
C ALA A 122 0.93 -3.23 13.85
N PRO A 123 0.54 -2.03 14.29
CA PRO A 123 1.18 -1.36 15.41
C PRO A 123 1.06 -2.23 16.67
N GLN A 124 2.13 -2.29 17.46
CA GLN A 124 2.11 -2.96 18.75
C GLN A 124 1.41 -2.08 19.79
N ALA A 125 0.55 -2.67 20.61
CA ALA A 125 -0.01 -1.98 21.76
C ALA A 125 1.12 -1.52 22.68
N ALA A 126 1.03 -0.29 23.19
CA ALA A 126 1.96 0.17 24.23
C ALA A 126 1.77 -0.72 25.47
N GLU A 127 2.88 -1.20 26.04
CA GLU A 127 2.88 -1.85 27.34
C GLU A 127 2.37 -0.84 28.38
N CYS A 128 1.35 -1.23 29.15
CA CYS A 128 0.77 -0.42 30.23
C CYS A 128 1.62 -0.48 31.50
#